data_AF-A0A9X8MHU0-F1
#
_entry.id   AF-A0A9X8MHU0-F1
#
_cell.length_a   1.000
_cell.length_b   1.000
_cell.length_c   1.000
_cell.angle_alpha   90.00
_cell.angle_beta   90.00
_cell.angle_gamma   90.00
#
_symmetry.space_group_name_H-M   'P 1'
#
loop_
_entity.id
_entity.type
_entity.pdbx_description
1 polymer ?
#
loop_
_entity_poly.entity_id
_entity_poly.type
_entity_poly.pdbx_seq_one_letter_code
_entity_poly.pdbx_strand_id
1 'polypeptide(L)' 'MTQWKVTTDDNDERIVEADSVVWRGRLATFYCGAEEIEYFYGVVSIQRVIE' A
#
# COMPACT_ATOMS: atom_id res chain seq x y z
N MET A 1 -10.96 -2.36 -8.77
CA MET A 1 -9.96 -2.53 -7.70
C MET A 1 -8.58 -2.31 -8.31
N THR A 2 -7.69 -1.59 -7.63
CA THR A 2 -6.34 -1.29 -8.15
C THR A 2 -5.30 -2.12 -7.40
N GLN A 3 -4.32 -2.67 -8.12
CA GLN A 3 -3.19 -3.35 -7.50
C GLN A 3 -2.07 -2.36 -7.17
N TRP A 4 -1.53 -2.48 -5.96
CA TRP A 4 -0.45 -1.64 -5.44
C TRP A 4 0.71 -2.52 -5.02
N LYS A 5 1.91 -2.24 -5.55
CA LYS A 5 3.16 -2.82 -5.05
C LYS A 5 3.71 -1.95 -3.93
N VAL A 6 3.92 -2.54 -2.77
CA VAL A 6 4.47 -1.90 -1.56
C VAL A 6 5.85 -2.48 -1.30
N THR A 7 6.83 -1.62 -1.04
CA THR A 7 8.16 -2.01 -0.58
C THR A 7 8.42 -1.37 0.78
N THR A 8 8.87 -2.16 1.75
CA THR A 8 9.27 -1.73 3.11
C THR A 8 10.79 -1.73 3.28
N ASP A 9 11.29 -1.17 4.37
CA ASP A 9 12.72 -0.95 4.61
C ASP A 9 13.52 -2.18 5.03
N ASP A 10 12.83 -3.25 5.39
CA ASP A 10 13.37 -4.60 5.48
C ASP A 10 13.46 -5.31 4.11
N ASN A 11 13.17 -4.58 3.02
CA ASN A 11 13.07 -5.08 1.65
C ASN A 11 11.96 -6.12 1.43
N ASP A 12 10.93 -6.16 2.29
CA ASP A 12 9.71 -6.93 1.98
C ASP A 12 8.92 -6.24 0.85
N GLU A 13 8.40 -7.05 -0.07
CA GLU A 13 7.60 -6.60 -1.20
C GLU A 13 6.26 -7.32 -1.21
N ARG A 14 5.16 -6.58 -1.17
CA ARG A 14 3.80 -7.13 -1.18
C ARG A 14 2.92 -6.44 -2.21
N ILE A 15 2.01 -7.22 -2.81
CA ILE A 15 0.93 -6.72 -3.65
C ILE A 15 -0.33 -6.60 -2.81
N VAL A 16 -0.98 -5.44 -2.86
CA VAL A 16 -2.22 -5.14 -2.14
C VAL A 16 -3.26 -4.66 -3.14
N GLU A 17 -4.46 -5.25 -3.10
CA GLU A 17 -5.58 -4.80 -3.91
C GLU A 17 -6.42 -3.81 -3.09
N ALA A 18 -6.47 -2.55 -3.52
CA ALA A 18 -7.16 -1.48 -2.81
C ALA A 18 -7.72 -0.43 -3.78
N ASP A 19 -8.77 0.27 -3.35
CA ASP A 19 -9.30 1.40 -4.11
C ASP A 19 -8.48 2.66 -3.90
N SER A 20 -7.97 2.86 -2.68
CA SER A 20 -7.15 4.03 -2.33
C SER A 20 -6.09 3.69 -1.29
N VAL A 21 -5.08 4.55 -1.22
CA VAL A 21 -3.99 4.47 -0.25
C VAL A 21 -3.78 5.84 0.40
N VAL A 22 -3.66 5.85 1.72
CA VAL A 22 -3.26 7.03 2.50
C VAL A 22 -1.82 6.81 2.98
N TRP A 23 -0.90 7.62 2.48
CA TRP A 23 0.52 7.54 2.85
C TRP A 23 0.94 8.77 3.67
N ARG A 24 1.41 8.54 4.90
CA ARG A 24 1.89 9.59 5.82
C ARG A 24 3.25 9.21 6.41
N GLY A 25 4.31 9.88 5.94
CA GLY A 25 5.67 9.57 6.38
C GLY A 25 6.06 8.15 5.98
N ARG A 26 6.29 7.27 6.97
CA ARG A 26 6.67 5.86 6.74
C ARG A 26 5.50 4.88 6.91
N LEU A 27 4.27 5.39 7.00
CA LEU A 27 3.05 4.61 7.21
C LEU A 27 2.17 4.64 5.98
N ALA A 28 1.64 3.48 5.57
CA ALA A 28 0.63 3.40 4.52
C ALA A 28 -0.57 2.58 4.98
N THR A 29 -1.77 3.11 4.75
CA THR A 29 -3.03 2.41 4.99
C THR A 29 -3.80 2.28 3.69
N PHE A 30 -4.27 1.07 3.41
CA PHE A 30 -5.01 0.71 2.20
C PHE A 30 -6.50 0.55 2.51
N TYR A 31 -7.34 1.07 1.62
CA TYR A 31 -8.80 1.08 1.80
C TYR A 31 -9.54 0.53 0.58
N CYS A 32 -10.63 -0.19 0.85
CA CYS A 32 -11.68 -0.52 -0.12
C CYS A 32 -12.94 0.27 0.29
N GLY A 33 -13.29 1.31 -0.47
CA GLY A 33 -14.24 2.31 0.00
C GLY A 33 -13.81 2.98 1.33
N ALA A 34 -14.59 2.80 2.39
CA ALA A 34 -14.31 3.32 3.74
C ALA A 34 -13.69 2.28 4.69
N GLU A 35 -13.53 1.03 4.25
CA GLU A 35 -12.99 -0.07 5.06
C GLU A 35 -11.47 -0.13 4.92
N GLU A 36 -10.77 -0.13 6.04
CA GLU A 36 -9.32 -0.40 6.10
C GLU A 36 -9.07 -1.89 5.91
N ILE A 37 -8.22 -2.24 4.95
CA ILE A 37 -7.95 -3.65 4.61
C ILE A 37 -6.53 -4.08 4.97
N GLU A 38 -5.54 -3.18 4.90
CA GLU A 38 -4.14 -3.52 5.19
C GLU A 38 -3.38 -2.24 5.63
N TYR A 39 -2.42 -2.44 6.53
CA TYR A 39 -1.59 -1.37 7.11
C TYR A 39 -0.12 -1.78 7.11
N PHE A 40 0.76 -0.84 6.73
CA PHE A 40 2.21 -1.04 6.71
C PHE A 40 2.94 0.04 7.51
N TYR A 41 3.97 -0.39 8.23
CA TYR A 41 5.02 0.46 8.79
C TYR A 41 6.29 0.31 7.93
N GLY A 42 7.15 1.33 7.93
CA GLY A 42 8.47 1.23 7.28
C GLY A 42 8.45 1.40 5.76
N VAL A 43 7.33 1.81 5.17
CA VAL A 43 7.15 1.92 3.71
C VAL A 43 8.17 2.89 3.11
N VAL A 44 8.88 2.41 2.08
CA VAL A 44 9.84 3.19 1.28
C VAL A 44 9.27 3.57 -0.09
N SER A 45 8.43 2.72 -0.69
CA SER A 45 7.74 3.07 -1.94
C SER A 45 6.40 2.37 -2.07
N ILE A 46 5.47 3.05 -2.75
CA ILE A 46 4.19 2.50 -3.19
C ILE A 46 4.05 2.79 -4.68
N GLN A 47 3.78 1.76 -5.48
CA GLN A 47 3.64 1.86 -6.93
C GLN A 47 2.30 1.31 -7.36
N ARG A 48 1.56 2.06 -8.16
CA ARG A 48 0.36 1.54 -8.83
C ARG A 48 0.80 0.60 -9.94
N VAL A 49 0.28 -0.62 -9.95
CA VAL A 49 0.49 -1.57 -11.06
C VAL A 49 -0.49 -1.24 -12.17
N ILE A 50 0.02 -1.01 -13.39
CA ILE A 50 -0.76 -0.75 -14.60
C ILE A 50 -0.44 -1.87 -15.58
N GLU A 51 -1.46 -2.56 -16.06
CA GLU A 51 -1.38 -3.54 -17.16
C GLU A 51 -1.41 -2.86 -18.53
#